data_AF-A0AWW2-F1
#
_entry.id   AF-A0AWW2-F1
#
_cell.length_a   1.000
_cell.length_b   1.000
_cell.length_c   1.000
_cell.angle_alpha   90.00
_cell.angle_beta   90.00
_cell.angle_gamma   90.00
#
_symmetry.space_group_name_H-M   'P 1'
#
loop_
_entity.id
_entity.type
_entity.pdbx_description
1 polymer ?
#
loop_
_entity_poly.entity_id
_entity_poly.type
_entity_poly.pdbx_seq_one_letter_code
_entity_poly.pdbx_strand_id
1 'polypeptide(L)'
;MITSRYTAPACIAFAGLLLAGCAAPMSPPAEETSTVSTSAAPVSTLTDAERVTKAEAAVQAELPNAPIWKGMTFKGVVVDESEICVDRTWAPGGGPDHLGGNAGYVVVSFPAVALGKPKDGACAGYAPAATKVPATVEVPSAVAKDPGLLVSTTFGDKWPLKVPYVVAHCQGITVAGRPLKVATLDAPDGKTYAANGTAKDHGNYLDIDPIWAPKPDVSGLKIDISPVTEAALALCT
;
A
#
# COMPACT_ATOMS: atom_id res chain seq x y z
N MET A 1 -17.90 -56.11 -20.95
CA MET A 1 -19.35 -56.36 -21.13
C MET A 1 -20.05 -55.03 -21.23
N ILE A 2 -20.83 -54.88 -22.30
CA ILE A 2 -21.56 -53.69 -22.74
C ILE A 2 -22.97 -53.73 -22.12
N THR A 3 -23.48 -52.60 -21.63
CA THR A 3 -24.90 -52.19 -21.54
C THR A 3 -24.87 -50.76 -20.97
N SER A 4 -25.21 -49.64 -21.61
CA SER A 4 -26.15 -49.23 -22.66
C SER A 4 -27.63 -49.26 -22.27
N ARG A 5 -28.20 -48.03 -22.28
CA ARG A 5 -29.59 -47.58 -22.53
C ARG A 5 -30.58 -47.49 -21.35
N TYR A 6 -31.10 -46.27 -21.14
CA TYR A 6 -32.54 -45.89 -21.04
C TYR A 6 -32.61 -44.35 -21.23
N THR A 7 -32.93 -43.83 -22.43
CA THR A 7 -34.24 -43.32 -22.94
C THR A 7 -34.96 -42.26 -22.09
N ALA A 8 -35.26 -41.14 -22.76
CA ALA A 8 -35.91 -39.87 -22.38
C ALA A 8 -37.46 -39.97 -22.28
N PRO A 9 -38.27 -38.90 -22.48
CA PRO A 9 -38.33 -37.53 -21.93
C PRO A 9 -39.71 -37.25 -21.25
N ALA A 10 -39.89 -36.11 -20.58
CA ALA A 10 -41.24 -35.61 -20.25
C ALA A 10 -41.33 -34.08 -20.46
N CYS A 11 -41.98 -33.71 -21.55
CA CYS A 11 -42.54 -32.38 -21.78
C CYS A 11 -43.76 -32.17 -20.89
N ILE A 12 -43.85 -31.03 -20.19
CA ILE A 12 -45.13 -30.44 -19.79
C ILE A 12 -45.08 -28.96 -20.17
N ALA A 13 -45.92 -28.61 -21.15
CA ALA A 13 -46.29 -27.25 -21.46
C ALA A 13 -47.41 -26.82 -20.51
N PHE A 14 -47.37 -25.58 -20.03
CA PHE A 14 -48.55 -24.88 -19.53
C PHE A 14 -48.59 -23.48 -20.14
N ALA A 15 -49.73 -23.20 -20.76
CA ALA A 15 -50.06 -21.96 -21.43
C ALA A 15 -50.86 -21.03 -20.50
N GLY A 16 -50.66 -19.73 -20.70
CA GLY A 16 -51.71 -18.71 -20.58
C GLY A 16 -51.92 -18.06 -19.20
N LEU A 17 -51.61 -16.77 -19.09
CA LEU A 17 -52.67 -15.76 -18.96
C LEU A 17 -52.14 -14.35 -19.32
N LEU A 18 -52.84 -13.70 -20.23
CA LEU A 18 -52.72 -12.29 -20.61
C LEU A 18 -53.37 -11.40 -19.54
N LEU A 19 -52.71 -10.31 -19.13
CA LEU A 19 -53.38 -9.11 -18.67
C LEU A 19 -52.71 -7.87 -19.27
N ALA A 20 -53.54 -7.11 -19.97
CA ALA A 20 -53.25 -5.83 -20.61
C ALA A 20 -53.15 -4.69 -19.58
N GLY A 21 -52.42 -3.62 -19.91
CA GLY A 21 -52.41 -2.41 -19.11
C GLY A 21 -51.58 -1.26 -19.69
N CYS A 22 -52.24 -0.46 -20.52
CA CYS A 22 -52.06 0.98 -20.82
C CYS A 22 -50.65 1.56 -21.05
N ALA A 23 -50.43 1.97 -22.31
CA ALA A 23 -49.41 2.94 -22.72
C ALA A 23 -49.74 4.36 -22.22
N ALA A 24 -48.72 5.07 -21.75
CA ALA A 24 -48.68 6.53 -21.67
C ALA A 24 -47.42 7.03 -22.40
N PRO A 25 -47.48 8.15 -23.12
CA PRO A 25 -46.35 8.67 -23.89
C PRO A 25 -45.42 9.45 -22.95
N MET A 26 -44.14 9.05 -22.90
CA MET A 26 -43.11 9.75 -22.14
C MET A 26 -42.25 10.57 -23.10
N SER A 27 -42.25 11.88 -22.86
CA SER A 27 -41.46 12.91 -23.53
C SER A 27 -39.96 12.60 -23.55
N PRO A 28 -39.20 13.12 -24.53
CA PRO A 28 -37.75 12.96 -24.57
C PRO A 28 -37.10 13.90 -23.53
N PRO A 29 -36.12 13.44 -22.74
CA PRO A 29 -35.18 14.36 -22.14
C PRO A 29 -34.14 14.76 -23.19
N ALA A 30 -33.91 16.07 -23.21
CA ALA A 30 -32.95 16.78 -24.04
C ALA A 30 -31.51 16.31 -23.79
N GLU A 31 -30.67 16.61 -24.77
CA GLU A 31 -29.22 16.69 -24.66
C GLU A 31 -28.79 17.33 -23.34
N GLU A 32 -28.17 16.55 -22.48
CA GLU A 32 -27.22 17.07 -21.50
C GLU A 32 -25.84 16.51 -21.84
N THR A 33 -25.11 17.37 -22.54
CA THR A 33 -23.66 17.45 -22.62
C THR A 33 -23.00 16.74 -21.42
N SER A 34 -22.49 15.54 -21.65
CA SER A 34 -21.59 14.87 -20.70
C SER A 34 -20.27 15.63 -20.70
N THR A 35 -20.20 16.68 -19.89
CA THR A 35 -18.95 17.28 -19.47
C THR A 35 -18.13 16.21 -18.76
N VAL A 36 -16.95 15.97 -19.31
CA VAL A 36 -15.83 15.27 -18.68
C VAL A 36 -15.62 15.87 -17.29
N SER A 37 -16.09 15.19 -16.25
CA SER A 37 -15.68 15.46 -14.87
C SER A 37 -14.42 14.66 -14.58
N THR A 38 -13.28 15.21 -15.00
CA THR A 38 -12.00 14.97 -14.33
C THR A 38 -12.14 15.51 -12.91
N SER A 39 -12.63 14.70 -11.98
CA SER A 39 -12.52 15.00 -10.55
C SER A 39 -11.10 14.66 -10.10
N ALA A 40 -10.14 15.46 -10.56
CA ALA A 40 -8.92 15.65 -9.79
C ALA A 40 -9.34 16.41 -8.53
N ALA A 41 -9.43 15.70 -7.39
CA ALA A 41 -9.45 16.37 -6.11
C ALA A 41 -8.22 17.30 -6.06
N PRO A 42 -8.37 18.57 -5.65
CA PRO A 42 -7.20 19.43 -5.53
C PRO A 42 -6.28 18.80 -4.49
N VAL A 43 -5.03 18.58 -4.87
CA VAL A 43 -3.93 18.43 -3.91
C VAL A 43 -3.92 19.75 -3.17
N SER A 44 -4.60 19.83 -2.03
CA SER A 44 -4.47 20.96 -1.12
C SER A 44 -3.07 20.84 -0.51
N THR A 45 -2.08 21.32 -1.25
CA THR A 45 -0.70 21.51 -0.80
C THR A 45 -0.75 22.60 0.25
N LEU A 46 -1.08 22.23 1.48
CA LEU A 46 -0.99 23.12 2.63
C LEU A 46 0.37 23.81 2.57
N THR A 47 0.36 25.12 2.72
CA THR A 47 1.58 25.90 2.88
C THR A 47 2.34 25.42 4.11
N ASP A 48 3.64 25.67 4.15
CA ASP A 48 4.48 25.33 5.32
C ASP A 48 3.92 25.88 6.63
N ALA A 49 3.38 27.11 6.61
CA ALA A 49 2.74 27.71 7.77
C ALA A 49 1.51 26.93 8.23
N GLU A 50 0.65 26.50 7.30
CA GLU A 50 -0.53 25.70 7.63
C GLU A 50 -0.14 24.31 8.14
N ARG A 51 0.90 23.69 7.56
CA ARG A 51 1.44 22.42 8.05
C ARG A 51 1.99 22.57 9.47
N VAL A 52 2.73 23.64 9.76
CA VAL A 52 3.24 23.93 11.10
C VAL A 52 2.08 24.07 12.10
N THR A 53 1.09 24.91 11.82
CA THR A 53 -0.08 25.09 12.71
C THR A 53 -0.83 23.78 12.94
N LYS A 54 -1.01 22.98 11.88
CA LYS A 54 -1.70 21.69 11.99
C LYS A 54 -0.89 20.66 12.80
N ALA A 55 0.43 20.63 12.63
CA ALA A 55 1.32 19.75 13.37
C ALA A 55 1.36 20.11 14.87
N GLU A 56 1.50 21.40 15.21
CA GLU A 56 1.48 21.88 16.59
C GLU A 56 0.16 21.51 17.30
N ALA A 57 -0.98 21.77 16.63
CA ALA A 57 -2.29 21.42 17.17
C ALA A 57 -2.46 19.91 17.38
N ALA A 58 -1.97 19.10 16.44
CA ALA A 58 -2.05 17.64 16.54
C ALA A 58 -1.20 17.11 17.72
N VAL A 59 0.02 17.62 17.89
CA VAL A 59 0.90 17.24 19.01
C VAL A 59 0.31 17.69 20.35
N GLN A 60 -0.31 18.86 20.41
CA GLN A 60 -0.98 19.35 21.61
C GLN A 60 -2.20 18.49 21.99
N ALA A 61 -2.99 18.06 21.00
CA ALA A 61 -4.20 17.28 21.22
C ALA A 61 -3.94 15.87 21.77
N GLU A 62 -2.76 15.29 21.50
CA GLU A 62 -2.36 13.96 21.98
C GLU A 62 -1.90 13.97 23.45
N LEU A 63 -1.69 15.14 24.06
CA LEU A 63 -1.24 15.22 25.44
C LEU A 63 -2.32 14.74 26.42
N PRO A 64 -1.97 13.88 27.40
CA PRO A 64 -2.89 13.50 28.47
C PRO A 64 -3.36 14.72 29.26
N ASN A 65 -4.58 14.67 29.77
CA ASN A 65 -5.09 15.69 30.69
C ASN A 65 -4.44 15.52 32.08
N ALA A 66 -3.24 16.07 32.25
CA ALA A 66 -2.54 16.10 33.53
C ALA A 66 -1.88 17.46 33.80
N PRO A 67 -1.78 17.90 35.08
CA PRO A 67 -1.25 19.22 35.42
C PRO A 67 0.17 19.48 34.93
N ILE A 68 1.00 18.44 34.78
CA ILE A 68 2.39 18.57 34.33
C ILE A 68 2.50 19.17 32.92
N TRP A 69 1.48 18.97 32.07
CA TRP A 69 1.42 19.47 30.69
C TRP A 69 0.88 20.90 30.58
N LYS A 70 0.41 21.49 31.69
CA LYS A 70 -0.19 22.81 31.68
C LYS A 70 0.84 23.88 31.29
N GLY A 71 0.49 24.72 30.32
CA GLY A 71 1.34 25.82 29.86
C GLY A 71 2.48 25.39 28.94
N MET A 72 2.50 24.12 28.49
CA MET A 72 3.44 23.70 27.47
C MET A 72 3.32 24.53 26.19
N THR A 73 4.46 24.71 25.54
CA THR A 73 4.54 25.36 24.23
C THR A 73 5.04 24.38 23.19
N PHE A 74 4.58 24.60 21.96
CA PHE A 74 4.89 23.79 20.79
C PHE A 74 5.45 24.72 19.73
N LYS A 75 6.53 24.31 19.08
CA LYS A 75 7.15 25.08 18.00
C LYS A 75 7.48 24.14 16.85
N GLY A 76 6.73 24.26 15.77
CA GLY A 76 6.99 23.55 14.53
C GLY A 76 8.18 24.13 13.77
N VAL A 77 9.00 23.25 13.24
CA VAL A 77 10.12 23.52 12.34
C VAL A 77 9.87 22.65 11.10
N VAL A 78 9.83 23.30 9.94
CA VAL A 78 9.73 22.60 8.66
C VAL A 78 11.01 21.81 8.46
N VAL A 79 10.86 20.49 8.26
CA VAL A 79 11.98 19.60 7.94
C VAL A 79 12.07 19.46 6.43
N ASP A 80 10.97 19.04 5.79
CA ASP A 80 10.84 18.93 4.33
C ASP A 80 9.37 19.05 3.88
N GLU A 81 9.07 18.66 2.63
CA GLU A 81 7.72 18.71 2.02
C GLU A 81 6.71 17.77 2.69
N SER A 82 7.18 16.78 3.45
CA SER A 82 6.35 15.76 4.10
C SER A 82 6.44 15.77 5.62
N GLU A 83 7.41 16.44 6.23
CA GLU A 83 7.62 16.37 7.68
C GLU A 83 7.74 17.75 8.36
N ILE A 84 7.06 17.87 9.50
CA ILE A 84 7.24 18.97 10.46
C ILE A 84 7.75 18.36 11.77
N CYS A 85 8.87 18.87 12.29
CA CYS A 85 9.34 18.55 13.63
C CYS A 85 8.75 19.57 14.61
N VAL A 86 8.12 19.11 15.69
CA VAL A 86 7.49 19.96 16.70
C VAL A 86 8.27 19.85 18.00
N ASP A 87 9.01 20.90 18.34
CA ASP A 87 9.65 21.04 19.65
C ASP A 87 8.58 21.22 20.72
N ARG A 88 8.76 20.55 21.85
CA ARG A 88 7.88 20.64 23.01
C ARG A 88 8.66 21.22 24.19
N THR A 89 8.09 22.19 24.87
CA THR A 89 8.75 22.85 26.01
C THR A 89 7.81 22.91 27.20
N TRP A 90 8.27 22.41 28.34
CA TRP A 90 7.62 22.53 29.63
C TRP A 90 7.59 23.98 30.10
N ALA A 91 6.43 24.41 30.63
CA ALA A 91 6.35 25.65 31.39
C ALA A 91 7.21 25.55 32.68
N PRO A 92 7.61 26.69 33.28
CA PRO A 92 8.13 26.71 34.64
C PRO A 92 7.20 25.96 35.60
N GLY A 93 7.75 25.08 36.44
CA GLY A 93 6.98 24.17 37.31
C GLY A 93 6.61 22.82 36.67
N GLY A 94 6.80 22.67 35.36
CA GLY A 94 6.59 21.44 34.61
C GLY A 94 7.86 20.59 34.46
N GLY A 95 7.68 19.38 33.92
CA GLY A 95 8.76 18.41 33.74
C GLY A 95 9.17 17.68 35.04
N PRO A 96 10.06 16.68 34.94
CA PRO A 96 10.45 15.83 36.08
C PRO A 96 11.08 16.61 37.24
N ASP A 97 11.81 17.67 36.93
CA ASP A 97 12.55 18.46 37.92
C ASP A 97 11.82 19.77 38.32
N HIS A 98 10.60 19.99 37.81
CA HIS A 98 9.83 21.23 38.00
C HIS A 98 10.50 22.53 37.52
N LEU A 99 11.62 22.45 36.80
CA LEU A 99 12.34 23.60 36.28
C LEU A 99 11.78 24.10 34.94
N GLY A 100 10.88 23.33 34.31
CA GLY A 100 10.49 23.55 32.92
C GLY A 100 11.60 23.13 31.94
N GLY A 101 11.53 23.65 30.71
CA GLY A 101 12.56 23.42 29.68
C GLY A 101 12.19 22.35 28.66
N ASN A 102 13.19 21.82 27.96
CA ASN A 102 12.97 20.94 26.81
C ASN A 102 12.23 19.65 27.21
N ALA A 103 11.14 19.36 26.51
CA ALA A 103 10.30 18.17 26.69
C ALA A 103 10.44 17.19 25.50
N GLY A 104 11.55 17.28 24.77
CA GLY A 104 11.75 16.56 23.52
C GLY A 104 11.00 17.15 22.34
N TYR A 105 10.92 16.39 21.25
CA TYR A 105 10.19 16.73 20.04
C TYR A 105 9.34 15.56 19.55
N VAL A 106 8.40 15.87 18.65
CA VAL A 106 7.60 14.89 17.91
C VAL A 106 7.67 15.25 16.42
N VAL A 107 7.89 14.27 15.55
CA VAL A 107 7.82 14.47 14.10
C VAL A 107 6.41 14.17 13.63
N VAL A 108 5.84 15.04 12.81
CA VAL A 108 4.49 14.90 12.22
C VAL A 108 4.63 14.76 10.71
N SER A 109 4.14 13.64 10.18
CA SER A 109 4.22 13.33 8.75
C SER A 109 2.91 13.68 8.02
N PHE A 110 3.03 14.41 6.91
CA PHE A 110 1.97 14.85 6.02
C PHE A 110 1.87 13.94 4.79
N PRO A 111 0.70 13.86 4.12
CA PRO A 111 -0.53 14.62 4.38
C PRO A 111 -1.42 14.04 5.50
N ALA A 112 -1.10 12.83 5.98
CA ALA A 112 -1.91 12.10 6.96
C ALA A 112 -1.96 12.74 8.36
N VAL A 113 -1.03 13.65 8.67
CA VAL A 113 -0.82 14.21 10.02
C VAL A 113 -0.57 13.09 11.03
N ALA A 114 0.31 12.15 10.65
CA ALA A 114 0.68 11.02 11.50
C ALA A 114 1.73 11.47 12.52
N LEU A 115 1.46 11.29 13.82
CA LEU A 115 2.41 11.61 14.88
C LEU A 115 3.41 10.47 15.05
N GLY A 116 4.69 10.82 15.01
CA GLY A 116 5.77 9.95 15.44
C GLY A 116 5.81 9.78 16.96
N LYS A 117 6.66 8.86 17.43
CA LYS A 117 6.91 8.72 18.87
C LYS A 117 7.65 9.96 19.41
N PRO A 118 7.33 10.42 20.63
CA PRO A 118 8.15 11.40 21.34
C PRO A 118 9.62 10.99 21.41
N LYS A 119 10.53 11.93 21.18
CA LYS A 119 11.99 11.74 21.27
C LYS A 119 12.62 12.85 22.11
N ASP A 120 13.72 12.55 22.78
CA ASP A 120 14.47 13.54 23.54
C ASP A 120 15.28 14.48 22.62
N GLY A 121 15.58 15.68 23.12
CA GLY A 121 16.36 16.69 22.40
C GLY A 121 15.49 17.75 21.70
N ALA A 122 16.08 18.45 20.72
CA ALA A 122 15.41 19.52 19.99
C ALA A 122 15.40 19.23 18.49
N CYS A 123 14.44 19.81 17.78
CA CYS A 123 14.35 19.74 16.32
C CYS A 123 15.61 20.24 15.62
N ALA A 124 16.37 21.16 16.23
CA ALA A 124 17.66 21.62 15.69
C ALA A 124 18.71 20.50 15.56
N GLY A 125 18.62 19.45 16.39
CA GLY A 125 19.46 18.25 16.31
C GLY A 125 18.81 17.09 15.56
N TYR A 126 17.59 17.27 15.05
CA TYR A 126 16.92 16.27 14.26
C TYR A 126 17.52 16.25 12.85
N ALA A 127 18.27 15.19 12.57
CA ALA A 127 18.54 14.80 11.20
C ALA A 127 17.31 14.02 10.70
N PRO A 128 16.57 14.49 9.68
CA PRO A 128 15.59 13.65 9.02
C PRO A 128 16.24 12.32 8.70
N ALA A 129 15.54 11.23 8.99
CA ALA A 129 15.93 9.95 8.42
C ALA A 129 15.89 10.18 6.92
N ALA A 130 17.06 10.20 6.27
CA ALA A 130 17.26 10.61 4.88
C ALA A 130 16.01 10.26 4.10
N THR A 131 15.27 11.29 3.70
CA THR A 131 13.96 11.19 3.08
C THR A 131 14.03 9.99 2.14
N LYS A 132 13.29 8.91 2.42
CA LYS A 132 13.00 7.90 1.41
C LYS A 132 12.06 8.60 0.43
N VAL A 133 12.56 9.61 -0.28
CA VAL A 133 12.14 9.84 -1.65
C VAL A 133 12.23 8.44 -2.25
N PRO A 134 11.12 7.83 -2.67
CA PRO A 134 11.18 6.51 -3.28
C PRO A 134 12.20 6.64 -4.39
N ALA A 135 13.38 6.02 -4.20
CA ALA A 135 14.43 6.08 -5.17
C ALA A 135 13.78 5.69 -6.49
N THR A 136 13.80 6.60 -7.47
CA THR A 136 13.24 6.32 -8.78
C THR A 136 13.88 5.04 -9.26
N VAL A 137 13.09 3.96 -9.29
CA VAL A 137 13.59 2.66 -9.70
C VAL A 137 13.83 2.75 -11.19
N GLU A 138 15.09 2.66 -11.60
CA GLU A 138 15.45 2.58 -13.01
C GLU A 138 15.05 1.20 -13.55
N VAL A 139 13.87 1.16 -14.19
CA VAL A 139 13.40 -0.02 -14.91
C VAL A 139 13.84 0.08 -16.37
N PRO A 140 14.55 -0.92 -16.93
CA PRO A 140 14.90 -0.94 -18.35
C PRO A 140 13.66 -0.85 -19.24
N SER A 141 13.73 -0.07 -20.32
CA SER A 141 12.63 0.11 -21.26
C SER A 141 12.12 -1.20 -21.87
N ALA A 142 12.99 -2.21 -21.96
CA ALA A 142 12.67 -3.55 -22.46
C ALA A 142 11.57 -4.26 -21.64
N VAL A 143 11.48 -3.99 -20.33
CA VAL A 143 10.50 -4.62 -19.43
C VAL A 143 9.45 -3.63 -18.91
N ALA A 144 9.57 -2.34 -19.27
CA ALA A 144 8.69 -1.27 -18.77
C ALA A 144 7.20 -1.45 -19.12
N LYS A 145 6.88 -2.26 -20.14
CA LYS A 145 5.50 -2.55 -20.58
C LYS A 145 5.08 -3.99 -20.30
N ASP A 146 5.91 -4.75 -19.60
CA ASP A 146 5.60 -6.14 -19.29
C ASP A 146 4.44 -6.20 -18.28
N PRO A 147 3.36 -6.95 -18.55
CA PRO A 147 2.23 -7.07 -17.62
C PRO A 147 2.62 -7.70 -16.28
N GLY A 148 3.74 -8.43 -16.23
CA GLY A 148 4.31 -9.00 -15.02
C GLY A 148 5.26 -8.06 -14.28
N LEU A 149 5.53 -6.84 -14.76
CA LEU A 149 6.44 -5.92 -14.09
C LEU A 149 5.90 -5.51 -12.71
N LEU A 150 6.65 -5.82 -11.66
CA LEU A 150 6.40 -5.41 -10.28
C LEU A 150 7.54 -4.51 -9.81
N VAL A 151 7.23 -3.34 -9.26
CA VAL A 151 8.22 -2.32 -8.86
C VAL A 151 8.02 -1.98 -7.39
N SER A 152 9.12 -1.87 -6.64
CA SER A 152 9.09 -1.59 -5.19
C SER A 152 8.30 -0.33 -4.83
N THR A 153 8.34 0.70 -5.67
CA THR A 153 7.61 1.97 -5.47
C THR A 153 6.10 1.78 -5.52
N THR A 154 5.58 0.81 -6.27
CA THR A 154 4.15 0.48 -6.31
C THR A 154 3.69 -0.22 -5.03
N PHE A 155 4.57 -1.00 -4.40
CA PHE A 155 4.25 -1.78 -3.21
C PHE A 155 4.59 -1.06 -1.89
N GLY A 156 5.48 -0.06 -1.92
CA GLY A 156 5.93 0.67 -0.74
C GLY A 156 6.51 -0.28 0.32
N ASP A 157 6.07 -0.13 1.57
CA ASP A 157 6.54 -0.95 2.70
C ASP A 157 6.13 -2.44 2.60
N LYS A 158 5.23 -2.78 1.68
CA LYS A 158 4.85 -4.17 1.41
C LYS A 158 5.79 -4.86 0.42
N TRP A 159 6.77 -4.14 -0.13
CA TRP A 159 7.74 -4.73 -1.05
C TRP A 159 8.65 -5.73 -0.32
N PRO A 160 8.60 -7.03 -0.66
CA PRO A 160 9.30 -8.05 0.12
C PRO A 160 10.70 -8.35 -0.38
N LEU A 161 11.16 -7.70 -1.46
CA LEU A 161 12.42 -8.06 -2.11
C LEU A 161 13.50 -7.00 -1.88
N LYS A 162 14.76 -7.42 -1.90
CA LYS A 162 15.94 -6.54 -1.86
C LYS A 162 16.19 -5.85 -3.19
N VAL A 163 15.73 -6.46 -4.29
CA VAL A 163 15.86 -5.91 -5.64
C VAL A 163 14.75 -4.88 -5.89
N PRO A 164 14.98 -3.85 -6.71
CA PRO A 164 14.04 -2.74 -6.83
C PRO A 164 12.82 -3.02 -7.72
N TYR A 165 12.91 -4.01 -8.62
CA TYR A 165 11.81 -4.50 -9.44
C TYR A 165 12.04 -5.99 -9.78
N VAL A 166 11.00 -6.67 -10.25
CA VAL A 166 11.05 -8.00 -10.87
C VAL A 166 10.04 -8.07 -12.01
N VAL A 167 10.23 -9.02 -12.93
CA VAL A 167 9.20 -9.39 -13.91
C VAL A 167 8.63 -10.75 -13.50
N ALA A 168 7.35 -10.75 -13.12
CA ALA A 168 6.63 -11.94 -12.72
C ALA A 168 6.13 -12.72 -13.93
N HIS A 169 6.20 -14.04 -13.85
CA HIS A 169 5.66 -14.95 -14.84
C HIS A 169 4.81 -16.01 -14.18
N CYS A 170 3.85 -16.56 -14.94
CA CYS A 170 3.05 -17.66 -14.47
C CYS A 170 2.74 -18.65 -15.60
N GLN A 171 2.94 -19.93 -15.31
CA GLN A 171 2.68 -21.02 -16.24
C GLN A 171 1.83 -22.12 -15.59
N GLY A 172 0.79 -22.57 -16.29
CA GLY A 172 0.06 -23.79 -15.90
C GLY A 172 0.83 -25.06 -16.27
N ILE A 173 0.93 -25.99 -15.33
CA ILE A 173 1.50 -27.34 -15.56
C ILE A 173 0.53 -28.42 -15.08
N THR A 174 0.74 -29.65 -15.53
CA THR A 174 -0.01 -30.81 -15.03
C THR A 174 0.95 -31.83 -14.44
N VAL A 175 0.81 -32.14 -13.15
CA VAL A 175 1.62 -33.14 -12.46
C VAL A 175 0.68 -34.20 -11.87
N ALA A 176 0.90 -35.47 -12.22
CA ALA A 176 0.05 -36.58 -11.79
C ALA A 176 -1.46 -36.34 -12.03
N GLY A 177 -1.80 -35.72 -13.17
CA GLY A 177 -3.19 -35.42 -13.54
C GLY A 177 -3.83 -34.24 -12.82
N ARG A 178 -3.06 -33.47 -12.02
CA ARG A 178 -3.55 -32.28 -11.32
C ARG A 178 -2.99 -31.01 -11.96
N PRO A 179 -3.82 -30.00 -12.28
CA PRO A 179 -3.34 -28.71 -12.74
C PRO A 179 -2.68 -27.96 -11.58
N LEU A 180 -1.48 -27.44 -11.81
CA LEU A 180 -0.72 -26.60 -10.87
C LEU A 180 -0.28 -25.33 -11.58
N LYS A 181 0.08 -24.30 -10.80
CA LYS A 181 0.57 -23.01 -11.31
C LYS A 181 2.00 -22.80 -10.85
N VAL A 182 2.92 -22.62 -11.80
CA VAL A 182 4.33 -22.28 -11.56
C VAL A 182 4.44 -20.77 -11.65
N ALA A 183 4.73 -20.10 -10.53
CA ALA A 183 4.97 -18.66 -10.48
C ALA A 183 6.47 -18.39 -10.30
N THR A 184 7.05 -17.54 -11.15
CA THR A 184 8.48 -17.21 -11.13
C THR A 184 8.72 -15.72 -11.25
N LEU A 185 9.91 -15.27 -10.81
CA LEU A 185 10.33 -13.87 -10.87
C LEU A 185 11.68 -13.77 -11.57
N ASP A 186 11.75 -12.99 -12.64
CA ASP A 186 13.03 -12.57 -13.22
C ASP A 186 13.51 -11.31 -12.50
N ALA A 187 14.70 -11.40 -11.90
CA ALA A 187 15.32 -10.32 -11.17
C ALA A 187 16.29 -9.52 -12.07
N PRO A 188 16.66 -8.28 -11.67
CA PRO A 188 17.58 -7.44 -12.44
C PRO A 188 18.99 -8.03 -12.61
N ASP A 189 19.35 -9.04 -11.79
CA ASP A 189 20.60 -9.77 -11.91
C ASP A 189 20.59 -10.86 -13.01
N GLY A 190 19.51 -10.93 -13.79
CA GLY A 190 19.32 -11.86 -14.90
C GLY A 190 18.97 -13.29 -14.48
N LYS A 191 18.65 -13.50 -13.20
CA LYS A 191 18.27 -14.82 -12.69
C LYS A 191 16.77 -14.94 -12.45
N THR A 192 16.28 -16.18 -12.58
CA THR A 192 14.88 -16.53 -12.34
C THR A 192 14.73 -17.27 -11.02
N TYR A 193 13.83 -16.77 -10.19
CA TYR A 193 13.56 -17.27 -8.84
C TYR A 193 12.16 -17.89 -8.75
N ALA A 194 12.03 -18.95 -7.95
CA ALA A 194 10.74 -19.55 -7.64
C ALA A 194 9.92 -18.63 -6.72
N ALA A 195 8.72 -18.23 -7.14
CA ALA A 195 7.82 -17.35 -6.36
C ALA A 195 6.82 -18.14 -5.51
N ASN A 196 6.65 -19.44 -5.75
CA ASN A 196 5.76 -20.33 -5.01
C ASN A 196 6.34 -21.74 -4.85
N GLY A 197 5.70 -22.56 -4.01
CA GLY A 197 6.12 -23.93 -3.74
C GLY A 197 6.12 -24.80 -5.00
N THR A 198 5.14 -24.67 -5.89
CA THR A 198 5.10 -25.42 -7.15
C THR A 198 6.30 -25.11 -8.05
N ALA A 199 6.72 -23.86 -8.17
CA ALA A 199 7.92 -23.51 -8.92
C ALA A 199 9.20 -24.08 -8.28
N LYS A 200 9.25 -24.14 -6.94
CA LYS A 200 10.37 -24.73 -6.21
C LYS A 200 10.44 -26.26 -6.35
N ASP A 201 9.29 -26.93 -6.29
CA ASP A 201 9.21 -28.40 -6.24
C ASP A 201 9.19 -29.04 -7.63
N HIS A 202 8.70 -28.34 -8.65
CA HIS A 202 8.49 -28.87 -9.99
C HIS A 202 9.19 -28.06 -11.10
N GLY A 203 9.90 -26.99 -10.74
CA GLY A 203 10.72 -26.20 -11.66
C GLY A 203 12.22 -26.39 -11.44
N ASN A 204 13.03 -25.75 -12.29
CA ASN A 204 14.48 -25.64 -12.13
C ASN A 204 14.88 -24.18 -11.92
N TYR A 205 14.30 -23.56 -10.88
CA TYR A 205 14.47 -22.15 -10.56
C TYR A 205 15.23 -21.98 -9.24
N LEU A 206 15.83 -20.80 -9.04
CA LEU A 206 16.57 -20.52 -7.82
C LEU A 206 15.62 -20.29 -6.63
N ASP A 207 16.11 -20.58 -5.43
CA ASP A 207 15.42 -20.20 -4.18
C ASP A 207 15.42 -18.67 -4.04
N ILE A 208 14.27 -18.09 -3.66
CA ILE A 208 14.06 -16.64 -3.53
C ILE A 208 14.78 -16.03 -2.32
N ASP A 209 15.20 -16.83 -1.34
CA ASP A 209 15.85 -16.39 -0.10
C ASP A 209 16.99 -15.36 -0.25
N PRO A 210 17.88 -15.45 -1.26
CA PRO A 210 18.94 -14.47 -1.48
C PRO A 210 18.40 -13.06 -1.74
N ILE A 211 17.27 -12.95 -2.45
CA ILE A 211 16.63 -11.67 -2.80
C ILE A 211 15.47 -11.31 -1.86
N TRP A 212 15.07 -12.20 -0.94
CA TRP A 212 14.00 -11.94 0.03
C TRP A 212 14.49 -11.06 1.19
N ALA A 213 13.87 -9.89 1.37
CA ALA A 213 14.19 -8.92 2.39
C ALA A 213 13.87 -9.42 3.82
N PRO A 214 14.77 -9.17 4.80
CA PRO A 214 14.46 -9.41 6.20
C PRO A 214 13.41 -8.42 6.71
N LYS A 215 12.63 -8.82 7.71
CA LYS A 215 11.72 -7.93 8.41
C LYS A 215 12.53 -7.01 9.35
N PRO A 216 12.42 -5.68 9.24
CA PRO A 216 13.29 -4.76 9.98
C PRO A 216 13.14 -4.85 11.50
N ASP A 217 11.93 -5.12 11.98
CA ASP A 217 11.63 -5.09 13.43
C ASP A 217 11.78 -6.45 14.12
N VAL A 218 11.97 -7.53 13.36
CA VAL A 218 12.02 -8.89 13.91
C VAL A 218 13.17 -9.69 13.28
N SER A 219 14.22 -9.90 14.06
CA SER A 219 15.39 -10.67 13.64
C SER A 219 15.00 -12.09 13.20
N GLY A 220 15.61 -12.55 12.10
CA GLY A 220 15.38 -13.89 11.54
C GLY A 220 14.11 -14.05 10.71
N LEU A 221 13.18 -13.08 10.74
CA LEU A 221 11.98 -13.13 9.89
C LEU A 221 12.19 -12.41 8.55
N LYS A 222 11.39 -12.81 7.57
CA LYS A 222 11.29 -12.15 6.26
C LYS A 222 10.02 -11.31 6.18
N ILE A 223 10.01 -10.32 5.28
CA ILE A 223 8.78 -9.58 4.92
C ILE A 223 7.81 -10.57 4.25
N ASP A 224 6.50 -10.41 4.42
CA ASP A 224 5.51 -11.28 3.77
C ASP A 224 5.62 -11.21 2.23
N ILE A 225 5.86 -12.35 1.57
CA ILE A 225 6.03 -12.46 0.11
C ILE A 225 4.69 -12.53 -0.63
N SER A 226 3.59 -12.81 0.08
CA SER A 226 2.27 -13.07 -0.50
C SER A 226 1.84 -12.03 -1.54
N PRO A 227 2.03 -10.71 -1.34
CA PRO A 227 1.65 -9.70 -2.34
C PRO A 227 2.31 -9.91 -3.71
N VAL A 228 3.57 -10.33 -3.74
CA VAL A 228 4.30 -10.59 -4.98
C VAL A 228 3.91 -11.94 -5.58
N THR A 229 3.76 -12.97 -4.75
CA THR A 229 3.31 -14.30 -5.21
C THR A 229 1.90 -14.26 -5.80
N GLU A 230 0.97 -13.54 -5.18
CA GLU A 230 -0.40 -13.37 -5.67
C GLU A 230 -0.44 -12.59 -6.99
N ALA A 231 0.36 -11.52 -7.11
CA ALA A 231 0.49 -10.77 -8.34
C ALA A 231 1.00 -11.65 -9.50
N ALA A 232 1.99 -12.51 -9.24
CA ALA A 232 2.46 -13.48 -10.23
C ALA A 232 1.37 -14.51 -10.58
N LEU A 233 0.70 -15.09 -9.58
CA LEU A 233 -0.34 -16.10 -9.81
C LEU A 233 -1.57 -15.56 -10.57
N ALA A 234 -1.86 -14.28 -10.45
CA ALA A 234 -2.91 -13.60 -11.21
C ALA A 234 -2.64 -13.60 -12.73
N LEU A 235 -1.40 -13.79 -13.17
CA LEU A 235 -1.04 -13.90 -14.58
C LEU A 235 -1.41 -15.26 -15.19
N CYS A 236 -1.60 -16.30 -14.35
CA CYS A 236 -2.09 -17.59 -14.83
C CYS A 236 -3.60 -17.53 -15.06
N THR A 237 -3.99 -17.15 -16.28
CA THR A 237 -5.35 -17.29 -16.82
C THR A 237 -5.61 -18.69 -17.34
#